data_AF-A0A8T4R124-F1
#
_entry.id   AF-A0A8T4R124-F1
#
_cell.length_a   1.000
_cell.length_b   1.000
_cell.length_c   1.000
_cell.angle_alpha   90.00
_cell.angle_beta   90.00
_cell.angle_gamma   90.00
#
_symmetry.space_group_name_H-M   'P 1'
#
loop_
_entity.id
_entity.type
_entity.pdbx_description
1 polymer ?
#
loop_
_entity_poly.entity_id
_entity_poly.type
_entity_poly.pdbx_seq_one_letter_code
_entity_poly.pdbx_strand_id
1 'polypeptide(L)'
;MPFTLSPSSLSLFKDCPRCFWLQEVKQQKRPATKYPSLPFGIDSALKKRFNYFREKEKLPPELQMLKNTKLYDSPLLALWQNGKMGLRCQDDAGNILRGAVDDVLEQEGKLIVLEYATRGFPLKKDTPWLYQDQLNLYTYLLQKNNTAVDSQAYLLFFYPKEVNWQGDIWFHKKLYHLKVSLRDAEQLWQGALQVLNSGMPASSERCGFCQWKEG
;
A
#
# COMPACT_ATOMS: atom_id res chain seq x y z
N MET A 1 0.07 -18.55 18.87
CA MET A 1 1.03 -17.42 18.78
C MET A 1 0.37 -16.35 17.93
N PRO A 2 0.47 -15.06 18.30
CA PRO A 2 -0.11 -13.99 17.51
C PRO A 2 0.59 -13.85 16.16
N PHE A 3 -0.16 -13.48 15.13
CA PHE A 3 0.34 -13.24 13.78
C PHE A 3 0.66 -11.77 13.56
N THR A 4 1.62 -11.46 12.70
CA THR A 4 1.85 -10.09 12.23
C THR A 4 1.72 -10.03 10.71
N LEU A 5 0.66 -9.38 10.23
CA LEU A 5 0.30 -9.30 8.82
C LEU A 5 0.57 -7.91 8.26
N SER A 6 0.75 -7.86 6.93
CA SER A 6 0.96 -6.65 6.15
C SER A 6 0.10 -6.68 4.88
N PRO A 7 -0.06 -5.55 4.15
CA PRO A 7 -0.74 -5.57 2.86
C PRO A 7 -0.19 -6.63 1.89
N SER A 8 1.12 -6.87 1.88
CA SER A 8 1.73 -7.93 1.06
C SER A 8 1.35 -9.34 1.52
N SER A 9 1.22 -9.56 2.83
CA SER A 9 0.70 -10.82 3.38
C SER A 9 -0.75 -11.05 2.96
N LEU A 10 -1.58 -10.00 3.01
CA LEU A 10 -2.99 -10.06 2.63
C LEU A 10 -3.18 -10.18 1.11
N SER A 11 -2.27 -9.62 0.32
CA SER A 11 -2.22 -9.84 -1.13
C SER A 11 -1.92 -11.32 -1.45
N LEU A 12 -0.98 -11.95 -0.73
CA LEU A 12 -0.73 -13.39 -0.85
C LEU A 12 -1.95 -14.22 -0.43
N PHE A 13 -2.67 -13.81 0.61
CA PHE A 13 -3.93 -14.44 1.01
C PHE A 13 -4.96 -14.41 -0.11
N LYS A 14 -5.19 -13.25 -0.74
CA LYS A 14 -6.12 -13.11 -1.87
C LYS A 14 -5.70 -13.92 -3.09
N ASP A 15 -4.40 -14.01 -3.33
CA ASP A 15 -3.87 -14.78 -4.45
C ASP A 15 -3.99 -16.29 -4.21
N CYS A 16 -3.55 -16.78 -3.05
CA CYS A 16 -3.72 -18.18 -2.65
C CYS A 16 -3.73 -18.38 -1.13
N PRO A 17 -4.88 -18.80 -0.53
CA PRO A 17 -4.98 -19.00 0.91
C PRO A 17 -4.07 -20.14 1.39
N ARG A 18 -3.83 -21.18 0.59
CA ARG A 18 -2.86 -22.25 0.92
C ARG A 18 -1.44 -21.71 1.02
N CYS A 19 -0.99 -20.93 0.04
CA CYS A 19 0.37 -20.36 0.08
C CYS A 19 0.54 -19.41 1.25
N PHE A 20 -0.48 -18.59 1.52
CA PHE A 20 -0.51 -17.72 2.69
C PHE A 20 -0.41 -18.50 4.00
N TRP A 21 -1.25 -19.52 4.20
CA TRP A 21 -1.20 -20.36 5.40
C TRP A 21 0.15 -21.06 5.56
N LEU A 22 0.70 -21.64 4.48
CA LEU A 22 2.01 -22.28 4.49
C LEU A 22 3.13 -21.30 4.88
N GLN A 23 3.07 -20.06 4.39
CA GLN A 23 4.04 -19.03 4.73
C GLN A 23 3.95 -18.60 6.20
N GLU A 24 2.75 -18.29 6.70
CA GLU A 24 2.60 -17.72 8.03
C GLU A 24 2.62 -18.78 9.14
N VAL A 25 2.11 -20.00 8.89
CA VAL A 25 2.02 -21.08 9.89
C VAL A 25 3.21 -22.04 9.81
N LYS A 26 3.63 -22.41 8.60
CA LYS A 26 4.70 -23.41 8.39
C LYS A 26 6.04 -22.80 7.99
N GLN A 27 6.13 -21.48 7.83
CA GLN A 27 7.30 -20.77 7.33
C GLN A 27 7.77 -21.26 5.94
N GLN A 28 6.88 -21.91 5.18
CA GLN A 28 7.15 -22.38 3.83
C GLN A 28 6.76 -21.31 2.82
N LYS A 29 7.72 -20.48 2.45
CA LYS A 29 7.52 -19.35 1.56
C LYS A 29 7.60 -19.77 0.09
N ARG A 30 6.88 -19.03 -0.77
CA ARG A 30 7.17 -19.03 -2.21
C ARG A 30 8.62 -18.56 -2.43
N PRO A 31 9.28 -18.97 -3.53
CA PRO A 31 10.55 -18.40 -3.94
C PRO A 31 10.47 -16.87 -3.95
N ALA A 32 11.42 -16.21 -3.31
CA ALA A 32 11.42 -14.76 -3.22
C ALA A 32 11.62 -14.15 -4.61
N THR A 33 10.67 -13.35 -5.07
CA THR A 33 10.88 -12.47 -6.22
C THR A 33 11.66 -11.25 -5.76
N LYS A 34 12.80 -10.94 -6.40
CA LYS A 34 13.52 -9.71 -6.11
C LYS A 34 12.63 -8.53 -6.53
N TYR A 35 12.26 -7.67 -5.56
CA TYR A 35 11.62 -6.41 -5.89
C TYR A 35 12.59 -5.56 -6.72
N PRO A 36 12.19 -5.02 -7.88
CA PRO A 36 13.09 -4.22 -8.71
C PRO A 36 13.60 -2.99 -7.94
N SER A 37 14.92 -2.78 -7.92
CA SER A 37 15.55 -1.69 -7.16
C SER A 37 15.17 -0.30 -7.67
N LEU A 38 14.82 -0.18 -8.96
CA LEU A 38 14.49 1.10 -9.59
C LEU A 38 13.18 1.71 -9.04
N PRO A 39 12.01 1.03 -9.05
CA PRO A 39 10.81 1.51 -8.35
C PRO A 39 11.06 1.89 -6.89
N PHE A 40 11.86 1.12 -6.15
CA PHE A 40 12.20 1.42 -4.76
C PHE A 40 13.01 2.73 -4.64
N GLY A 41 14.00 2.92 -5.51
CA GLY A 41 14.78 4.16 -5.56
C GLY A 41 13.93 5.38 -5.93
N ILE A 42 12.98 5.21 -6.86
CA ILE A 42 12.05 6.27 -7.26
C ILE A 42 11.12 6.64 -6.09
N ASP A 43 10.55 5.66 -5.39
CA ASP A 43 9.74 5.90 -4.19
C ASP A 43 10.51 6.73 -3.14
N SER A 44 11.75 6.33 -2.82
CA SER A 44 12.61 7.08 -1.90
C SER A 44 12.87 8.51 -2.36
N ALA A 45 13.08 8.73 -3.66
CA ALA A 45 13.28 10.06 -4.23
C ALA A 45 11.99 10.91 -4.19
N LEU A 46 10.82 10.30 -4.44
CA LEU A 46 9.53 10.96 -4.33
C LEU A 46 9.25 11.43 -2.91
N LYS A 47 9.51 10.59 -1.90
CA LYS A 47 9.38 10.97 -0.47
C LYS A 47 10.22 12.21 -0.13
N LYS A 48 11.49 12.25 -0.56
CA LYS A 48 12.35 13.43 -0.39
C LYS A 48 11.79 14.67 -1.08
N ARG A 49 11.30 14.51 -2.31
CA ARG A 49 10.68 15.62 -3.06
C ARG A 49 9.43 16.14 -2.36
N PHE A 50 8.58 15.27 -1.84
CA PHE A 50 7.38 15.67 -1.10
C PHE A 50 7.73 16.34 0.23
N ASN A 51 8.78 15.89 0.92
CA ASN A 51 9.31 16.59 2.10
C ASN A 51 9.71 18.04 1.78
N TYR A 52 10.41 18.27 0.67
CA TYR A 52 10.73 19.63 0.22
C TYR A 52 9.49 20.51 0.00
N PHE A 53 8.40 19.95 -0.56
CA PHE A 53 7.14 20.68 -0.73
C PHE A 53 6.43 20.93 0.62
N ARG A 54 6.49 19.96 1.53
CA ARG A 54 5.92 20.04 2.88
C ARG A 54 6.58 21.14 3.71
N GLU A 55 7.91 21.19 3.73
CA GLU A 55 8.71 22.24 4.40
C GLU A 55 8.39 23.65 3.88
N LYS A 56 7.92 23.75 2.64
CA LYS A 56 7.53 25.01 2.00
C LYS A 56 6.04 25.32 2.12
N GLU A 57 5.28 24.47 2.82
CA GLU A 57 3.83 24.57 2.95
C GLU A 57 3.11 24.66 1.58
N LYS A 58 3.61 23.90 0.60
CA LYS A 58 3.09 23.91 -0.78
C LYS A 58 2.71 22.51 -1.24
N LEU A 59 1.75 22.42 -2.14
CA LEU A 59 1.47 21.20 -2.88
C LEU A 59 2.42 21.06 -4.08
N PRO A 60 2.92 19.85 -4.36
CA PRO A 60 3.57 19.53 -5.62
C PRO A 60 2.64 19.83 -6.81
N PRO A 61 3.17 20.18 -8.01
CA PRO A 61 2.36 20.54 -9.17
C PRO A 61 1.25 19.54 -9.52
N GLU A 62 1.53 18.24 -9.41
CA GLU A 62 0.56 17.17 -9.67
C GLU A 62 -0.60 17.07 -8.66
N LEU A 63 -0.55 17.80 -7.54
CA LEU A 63 -1.62 17.86 -6.54
C LEU A 63 -2.31 19.23 -6.48
N GLN A 64 -1.85 20.24 -7.23
CA GLN A 64 -2.37 21.62 -7.15
C GLN A 64 -3.85 21.76 -7.51
N MET A 65 -4.42 20.78 -8.22
CA MET A 65 -5.85 20.73 -8.53
C MET A 65 -6.73 20.40 -7.31
N LEU A 66 -6.13 19.89 -6.22
CA LEU A 66 -6.83 19.60 -4.97
C LEU A 66 -7.04 20.90 -4.19
N LYS A 67 -8.30 21.18 -3.83
CA LYS A 67 -8.68 22.39 -3.10
C LYS A 67 -8.74 22.08 -1.61
N ASN A 68 -8.33 23.05 -0.78
CA ASN A 68 -8.35 22.95 0.68
C ASN A 68 -7.55 21.75 1.22
N THR A 69 -6.56 21.28 0.45
CA THR A 69 -5.72 20.14 0.77
C THR A 69 -4.30 20.61 1.03
N LYS A 70 -3.62 20.00 2.00
CA LYS A 70 -2.18 20.19 2.26
C LYS A 70 -1.50 18.84 2.46
N LEU A 71 -0.17 18.81 2.38
CA LEU A 71 0.60 17.67 2.85
C LEU A 71 0.47 17.60 4.38
N TYR A 72 0.17 16.42 4.93
CA TYR A 72 0.12 16.25 6.38
C TYR A 72 1.51 16.44 6.96
N ASP A 73 1.63 17.25 8.00
CA ASP A 73 2.90 17.60 8.61
C ASP A 73 2.89 17.33 10.12
N SER A 74 3.50 16.21 10.49
CA SER A 74 3.60 15.73 11.86
C SER A 74 4.81 14.82 12.01
N PRO A 75 5.50 14.82 13.16
CA PRO A 75 6.55 13.86 13.46
C PRO A 75 6.13 12.39 13.29
N LEU A 76 4.83 12.09 13.41
CA LEU A 76 4.27 10.75 13.20
C LEU A 76 4.45 10.25 11.77
N LEU A 77 4.47 11.13 10.77
CA LEU A 77 4.56 10.73 9.37
C LEU A 77 5.86 9.96 9.08
N ALA A 78 6.98 10.38 9.69
CA ALA A 78 8.26 9.69 9.54
C ALA A 78 8.21 8.25 10.09
N LEU A 79 7.43 8.01 11.16
CA LEU A 79 7.19 6.68 11.70
C LEU A 79 6.29 5.86 10.77
N TRP A 80 5.23 6.48 10.24
CA TRP A 80 4.27 5.83 9.34
C TRP A 80 4.87 5.46 7.99
N GLN A 81 5.84 6.22 7.48
CA GLN A 81 6.57 5.92 6.24
C GLN A 81 7.66 4.84 6.44
N ASN A 82 8.03 4.54 7.68
CA ASN A 82 9.10 3.58 7.97
C ASN A 82 8.59 2.14 7.86
N GLY A 83 9.11 1.37 6.91
CA GLY A 83 8.69 -0.03 6.69
C GLY A 83 8.88 -1.00 7.87
N LYS A 84 9.71 -0.66 8.87
CA LYS A 84 9.87 -1.46 10.10
C LYS A 84 8.91 -1.03 11.20
N MET A 85 8.67 0.27 11.34
CA MET A 85 7.77 0.83 12.35
C MET A 85 6.35 0.84 11.81
N GLY A 86 6.06 1.75 10.88
CA GLY A 86 4.81 1.84 10.14
C GLY A 86 3.62 2.20 11.02
N LEU A 87 2.47 2.31 10.38
CA LEU A 87 1.19 2.24 11.08
C LEU A 87 0.96 0.82 11.59
N ARG A 88 0.33 0.71 12.75
CA ARG A 88 0.03 -0.57 13.40
C ARG A 88 -1.34 -0.53 14.06
N CYS A 89 -2.04 -1.65 14.04
CA CYS A 89 -3.13 -1.91 14.97
C CYS A 89 -3.02 -3.36 15.45
N GLN A 90 -3.53 -3.59 16.65
CA GLN A 90 -3.49 -4.88 17.32
C GLN A 90 -4.93 -5.27 17.70
N ASP A 91 -5.30 -6.53 17.49
CA ASP A 91 -6.57 -7.08 17.96
C ASP A 91 -6.46 -7.64 19.39
N ASP A 92 -7.60 -8.05 19.97
CA ASP A 92 -7.67 -8.58 21.33
C ASP A 92 -6.87 -9.89 21.53
N ALA A 93 -6.65 -10.63 20.44
CA ALA A 93 -5.85 -11.86 20.44
C ALA A 93 -4.33 -11.60 20.27
N GLY A 94 -3.93 -10.32 20.16
CA GLY A 94 -2.55 -9.90 20.00
C GLY A 94 -2.02 -9.93 18.57
N ASN A 95 -2.86 -10.22 17.57
CA ASN A 95 -2.46 -10.16 16.17
C ASN A 95 -2.26 -8.71 15.74
N ILE A 96 -1.22 -8.47 14.93
CA ILE A 96 -0.86 -7.13 14.48
C ILE A 96 -1.09 -7.02 12.97
N LEU A 97 -1.83 -6.01 12.55
CA LEU A 97 -1.78 -5.53 11.17
C LEU A 97 -0.87 -4.31 11.12
N ARG A 98 0.12 -4.32 10.21
CA ARG A 98 1.04 -3.19 10.02
C ARG A 98 1.22 -2.83 8.56
N GLY A 99 1.53 -1.57 8.30
CA GLY A 99 1.76 -1.05 6.96
C GLY A 99 2.57 0.24 6.98
N ALA A 100 3.28 0.53 5.90
CA ALA A 100 3.96 1.81 5.75
C ALA A 100 3.35 2.56 4.57
N VAL A 101 2.86 3.76 4.82
CA VAL A 101 2.29 4.63 3.78
C VAL A 101 3.39 5.34 3.03
N ASP A 102 3.13 5.69 1.78
CA ASP A 102 4.03 6.55 1.04
C ASP A 102 3.93 8.01 1.48
N ASP A 103 2.71 8.53 1.58
CA ASP A 103 2.44 9.88 2.09
C ASP A 103 0.98 10.02 2.58
N VAL A 104 0.69 11.14 3.23
CA VAL A 104 -0.63 11.47 3.77
C VAL A 104 -0.94 12.93 3.45
N LEU A 105 -2.15 13.18 2.97
CA LEU A 105 -2.72 14.51 2.81
C LEU A 105 -3.65 14.82 3.98
N GLU A 106 -3.85 16.10 4.25
CA GLU A 106 -4.90 16.57 5.16
C GLU A 106 -5.84 17.50 4.39
N GLN A 107 -7.13 17.27 4.52
CA GLN A 107 -8.19 18.11 3.96
C GLN A 107 -9.32 18.20 4.98
N GLU A 108 -9.71 19.42 5.35
CA GLU A 108 -10.80 19.69 6.30
C GLU A 108 -10.64 18.92 7.64
N GLY A 109 -9.40 18.80 8.13
CA GLY A 109 -9.08 18.11 9.38
C GLY A 109 -9.12 16.58 9.30
N LYS A 110 -9.30 16.00 8.12
CA LYS A 110 -9.26 14.55 7.88
C LYS A 110 -8.02 14.16 7.10
N LEU A 111 -7.45 13.01 7.45
CA LEU A 111 -6.31 12.42 6.75
C LEU A 111 -6.78 11.60 5.54
N ILE A 112 -6.00 11.69 4.46
CA ILE A 112 -6.24 11.03 3.19
C ILE A 112 -4.93 10.33 2.77
N VAL A 113 -4.99 9.03 2.50
CA VAL A 113 -3.82 8.28 2.02
C VAL A 113 -3.43 8.76 0.62
N LEU A 114 -2.14 8.97 0.40
CA LEU A 114 -1.55 9.20 -0.92
C LEU A 114 -0.50 8.10 -1.19
N GLU A 115 -0.80 7.20 -2.12
CA GLU A 115 0.10 6.11 -2.52
C GLU A 115 0.85 6.47 -3.81
N TYR A 116 2.14 6.16 -3.86
CA TYR A 116 2.94 6.30 -5.08
C TYR A 116 2.97 4.98 -5.84
N ALA A 117 2.75 5.04 -7.15
CA ALA A 117 2.89 3.87 -8.01
C ALA A 117 3.78 4.18 -9.21
N THR A 118 4.91 3.51 -9.27
CA THR A 118 5.85 3.60 -10.40
C THR A 118 5.74 2.35 -11.27
N ARG A 119 5.49 2.54 -12.57
CA ARG A 119 5.42 1.43 -13.55
C ARG A 119 6.16 1.76 -14.83
N GLY A 120 6.54 0.72 -15.56
CA GLY A 120 7.14 0.85 -16.89
C GLY A 120 6.16 1.31 -17.98
N PHE A 121 4.84 1.21 -17.74
CA PHE A 121 3.80 1.52 -18.71
C PHE A 121 2.59 2.18 -18.03
N PRO A 122 1.79 2.97 -18.77
CA PRO A 122 0.54 3.52 -18.25
C PRO A 122 -0.42 2.41 -17.81
N LEU A 123 -1.30 2.72 -16.84
CA LEU A 123 -2.43 1.85 -16.53
C LEU A 123 -3.34 1.72 -17.76
N LYS A 124 -3.82 0.50 -18.00
CA LYS A 124 -5.03 0.31 -18.79
C LYS A 124 -6.17 1.03 -18.06
N LYS A 125 -7.12 1.62 -18.79
CA LYS A 125 -8.15 2.53 -18.23
C LYS A 125 -8.85 2.02 -16.96
N ASP A 126 -8.93 0.70 -16.77
CA ASP A 126 -9.71 0.05 -15.70
C ASP A 126 -8.87 -0.77 -14.70
N THR A 127 -7.64 -0.37 -14.38
CA THR A 127 -6.79 -1.09 -13.40
C THR A 127 -6.31 -0.36 -12.12
N PRO A 128 -6.75 0.87 -11.77
CA PRO A 128 -6.43 1.45 -10.45
C PRO A 128 -6.89 0.58 -9.26
N TRP A 129 -7.94 -0.22 -9.43
CA TRP A 129 -8.48 -1.12 -8.40
C TRP A 129 -7.46 -2.15 -7.89
N LEU A 130 -6.36 -2.40 -8.62
CA LEU A 130 -5.26 -3.25 -8.15
C LEU A 130 -4.61 -2.75 -6.85
N TYR A 131 -4.77 -1.46 -6.54
CA TYR A 131 -4.26 -0.82 -5.32
C TYR A 131 -5.35 -0.68 -4.24
N GLN A 132 -6.59 -1.09 -4.52
CA GLN A 132 -7.75 -0.84 -3.65
C GLN A 132 -7.56 -1.42 -2.25
N ASP A 133 -7.12 -2.67 -2.13
CA ASP A 133 -6.92 -3.30 -0.82
C ASP A 133 -5.87 -2.56 -0.01
N GLN A 134 -4.78 -2.13 -0.66
CA GLN A 134 -3.71 -1.40 0.00
C GLN A 134 -4.18 -0.04 0.52
N LEU A 135 -4.91 0.72 -0.30
CA LEU A 135 -5.51 1.99 0.09
C LEU A 135 -6.53 1.81 1.23
N ASN A 136 -7.39 0.80 1.14
CA ASN A 136 -8.34 0.46 2.19
C ASN A 136 -7.61 0.15 3.52
N LEU A 137 -6.57 -0.69 3.47
CA LEU A 137 -5.80 -1.10 4.65
C LEU A 137 -5.05 0.07 5.29
N TYR A 138 -4.45 0.95 4.49
CA TYR A 138 -3.76 2.12 5.03
C TYR A 138 -4.72 3.14 5.65
N THR A 139 -5.87 3.41 5.03
CA THR A 139 -6.87 4.29 5.64
C THR A 139 -7.46 3.68 6.91
N TYR A 140 -7.67 2.36 6.94
CA TYR A 140 -8.07 1.63 8.14
C TYR A 140 -7.03 1.70 9.25
N LEU A 141 -5.75 1.54 8.92
CA LEU A 141 -4.67 1.67 9.87
C LEU A 141 -4.56 3.09 10.44
N LEU A 142 -4.72 4.14 9.61
CA LEU A 142 -4.80 5.52 10.09
C LEU A 142 -5.96 5.71 11.07
N GLN A 143 -7.15 5.20 10.74
CA GLN A 143 -8.32 5.27 11.63
C GLN A 143 -8.05 4.59 12.98
N LYS A 144 -7.45 3.40 12.97
CA LYS A 144 -7.11 2.66 14.20
C LYS A 144 -6.01 3.34 15.04
N ASN A 145 -5.31 4.33 14.48
CA ASN A 145 -4.36 5.18 15.19
C ASN A 145 -4.99 6.50 15.67
N ASN A 146 -6.31 6.50 15.93
CA ASN A 146 -7.08 7.63 16.47
C ASN A 146 -7.05 8.90 15.62
N THR A 147 -6.94 8.75 14.30
CA THR A 147 -7.01 9.89 13.36
C THR A 147 -8.36 9.93 12.68
N ALA A 148 -8.87 11.13 12.43
CA ALA A 148 -10.01 11.32 11.55
C ALA A 148 -9.56 11.09 10.10
N VAL A 149 -10.26 10.24 9.37
CA VAL A 149 -9.92 9.89 7.98
C VAL A 149 -11.05 10.21 7.02
N ASP A 150 -10.71 10.50 5.77
CA ASP A 150 -11.70 10.59 4.71
C ASP A 150 -11.99 9.21 4.10
N SER A 151 -13.14 9.10 3.43
CA SER A 151 -13.54 7.94 2.62
C SER A 151 -12.88 7.91 1.24
N GLN A 152 -11.84 8.72 1.05
CA GLN A 152 -11.12 8.90 -0.20
C GLN A 152 -9.64 8.56 0.00
N ALA A 153 -9.00 8.15 -1.10
CA ALA A 153 -7.55 8.04 -1.20
C ALA A 153 -7.11 8.43 -2.60
N TYR A 154 -5.85 8.82 -2.70
CA TYR A 154 -5.23 9.17 -3.98
C TYR A 154 -4.12 8.19 -4.32
N LEU A 155 -4.08 7.80 -5.59
CA LEU A 155 -3.01 7.02 -6.18
C LEU A 155 -2.30 7.91 -7.19
N LEU A 156 -1.05 8.30 -6.89
CA LEU A 156 -0.24 9.12 -7.78
C LEU A 156 0.68 8.23 -8.60
N PHE A 157 0.38 8.17 -9.89
CA PHE A 157 1.00 7.26 -10.83
C PHE A 157 2.12 7.93 -11.62
N PHE A 158 3.27 7.24 -11.69
CA PHE A 158 4.44 7.64 -12.46
C PHE A 158 4.78 6.55 -13.50
N TYR A 159 4.95 6.96 -14.75
CA TYR A 159 5.46 6.08 -15.81
C TYR A 159 6.32 6.86 -16.80
N PRO A 160 7.36 6.25 -17.41
CA PRO A 160 8.24 6.96 -18.35
C PRO A 160 7.45 7.56 -19.51
N LYS A 161 7.77 8.82 -19.83
CA LYS A 161 7.36 9.54 -21.03
C LYS A 161 8.44 9.40 -22.11
N GLU A 162 9.64 9.86 -21.77
CA GLU A 162 10.81 9.88 -22.67
C GLU A 162 12.10 10.00 -21.86
N VAL A 163 13.23 9.74 -22.50
CA VAL A 163 14.56 10.12 -21.99
C VAL A 163 14.99 11.34 -22.79
N ASN A 164 15.25 12.46 -22.11
CA ASN A 164 15.69 13.68 -22.78
C ASN A 164 17.14 13.52 -23.30
N TRP A 165 17.62 14.49 -24.09
CA TRP A 165 18.97 14.44 -24.66
C TRP A 165 20.11 14.46 -23.63
N GLN A 166 19.82 14.87 -22.39
CA GLN A 166 20.78 14.89 -21.27
C GLN A 166 20.83 13.53 -20.53
N GLY A 167 19.95 12.59 -20.86
CA GLY A 167 19.85 11.29 -20.20
C GLY A 167 18.87 11.25 -19.03
N ASP A 168 18.12 12.33 -18.75
CA ASP A 168 17.10 12.32 -17.70
C ASP A 168 15.84 11.62 -18.18
N ILE A 169 15.26 10.80 -17.30
CA ILE A 169 13.97 10.17 -17.56
C ILE A 169 12.86 11.14 -17.14
N TRP A 170 12.03 11.55 -18.09
CA TRP A 170 10.82 12.31 -17.82
C TRP A 170 9.67 11.35 -17.58
N PHE A 171 8.90 11.60 -16.53
CA PHE A 171 7.74 10.79 -16.18
C PHE A 171 6.44 11.52 -16.52
N HIS A 172 5.49 10.79 -17.09
CA HIS A 172 4.10 11.16 -16.96
C HIS A 172 3.66 10.97 -15.51
N LYS A 173 2.78 11.87 -15.07
CA LYS A 173 2.19 11.86 -13.73
C LYS A 173 0.68 11.86 -13.89
N LYS A 174 0.00 10.97 -13.17
CA LYS A 174 -1.46 10.93 -13.18
C LYS A 174 -1.99 10.65 -11.78
N LEU A 175 -2.82 11.55 -11.28
CA LEU A 175 -3.51 11.39 -10.01
C LEU A 175 -4.82 10.65 -10.26
N TYR A 176 -5.01 9.52 -9.58
CA TYR A 176 -6.29 8.81 -9.53
C TYR A 176 -6.94 9.05 -8.18
N HIS A 177 -8.25 9.19 -8.21
CA HIS A 177 -9.10 9.30 -7.04
C HIS A 177 -9.86 7.98 -6.85
N LEU A 178 -9.82 7.45 -5.63
CA LEU A 178 -10.51 6.21 -5.27
C LEU A 178 -11.29 6.43 -3.98
N LYS A 179 -12.48 5.80 -3.90
CA LYS A 179 -13.17 5.62 -2.62
C LYS A 179 -12.52 4.48 -1.87
N VAL A 180 -12.43 4.60 -0.55
CA VAL A 180 -11.92 3.52 0.32
C VAL A 180 -13.02 2.96 1.21
N SER A 181 -12.90 1.67 1.52
CA SER A 181 -13.82 0.95 2.40
C SER A 181 -13.07 0.39 3.59
N LEU A 182 -13.32 0.98 4.76
CA LEU A 182 -12.80 0.50 6.04
C LEU A 182 -13.33 -0.90 6.37
N ARG A 183 -14.58 -1.16 5.98
CA ARG A 183 -15.21 -2.47 6.11
C ARG A 183 -14.46 -3.53 5.31
N ASP A 184 -14.08 -3.23 4.07
CA ASP A 184 -13.39 -4.20 3.21
C ASP A 184 -11.98 -4.48 3.74
N ALA A 185 -11.30 -3.46 4.28
CA ALA A 185 -10.01 -3.63 4.96
C ALA A 185 -10.12 -4.57 6.18
N GLU A 186 -11.12 -4.33 7.03
CA GLU A 186 -11.37 -5.14 8.22
C GLU A 186 -11.75 -6.58 7.84
N GLN A 187 -12.65 -6.77 6.87
CA GLN A 187 -13.04 -8.08 6.38
C GLN A 187 -11.86 -8.85 5.79
N LEU A 188 -10.98 -8.18 5.03
CA LEU A 188 -9.79 -8.81 4.48
C LEU A 188 -8.83 -9.26 5.58
N TRP A 189 -8.60 -8.43 6.60
CA TRP A 189 -7.77 -8.79 7.74
C TRP A 189 -8.37 -9.94 8.54
N GLN A 190 -9.65 -9.87 8.90
CA GLN A 190 -10.32 -10.91 9.69
C GLN A 190 -10.41 -12.23 8.93
N GLY A 191 -10.70 -12.20 7.62
CA GLY A 191 -10.70 -13.39 6.78
C GLY A 191 -9.33 -14.09 6.72
N ALA A 192 -8.25 -13.31 6.66
CA ALA A 192 -6.90 -13.84 6.72
C ALA A 192 -6.61 -14.52 8.08
N LEU A 193 -6.95 -13.87 9.19
CA LEU A 193 -6.80 -14.45 10.54
C LEU A 193 -7.63 -15.72 10.71
N GLN A 194 -8.85 -15.76 10.19
CA GLN A 194 -9.70 -16.96 10.22
C GLN A 194 -9.01 -18.14 9.53
N VAL A 195 -8.41 -17.91 8.35
CA VAL A 195 -7.67 -18.96 7.64
C VAL A 195 -6.47 -19.44 8.46
N LEU A 196 -5.71 -18.54 9.08
CA LEU A 196 -4.54 -18.92 9.89
C LEU A 196 -4.90 -19.74 11.13
N ASN A 197 -6.05 -19.46 11.74
CA ASN A 197 -6.56 -20.20 12.90
C ASN A 197 -7.29 -21.50 12.52
N SER A 198 -7.49 -21.74 11.22
CA SER A 198 -8.07 -22.97 10.69
C SER A 198 -7.00 -23.96 10.21
N GLY A 199 -7.45 -25.13 9.73
CA GLY A 199 -6.57 -26.08 9.04
C GLY A 199 -6.03 -25.53 7.72
N MET A 200 -5.03 -26.19 7.14
CA MET A 200 -4.47 -25.79 5.85
C MET A 200 -5.56 -25.78 4.76
N PRO A 201 -5.82 -24.64 4.10
CA PRO A 201 -6.86 -24.56 3.09
C PRO A 201 -6.42 -25.19 1.75
N ALA A 202 -7.38 -25.34 0.84
CA ALA A 202 -7.11 -25.70 -0.55
C ALA A 202 -6.32 -24.58 -1.26
N SER A 203 -5.56 -24.95 -2.29
CA SER A 203 -4.94 -24.00 -3.20
C SER A 203 -6.02 -23.25 -4.01
N SER A 204 -5.75 -22.01 -4.39
CA SER A 204 -6.54 -21.35 -5.42
C SER A 204 -6.34 -22.08 -6.75
N GLU A 205 -7.43 -22.28 -7.51
CA GLU A 205 -7.42 -23.00 -8.80
C GLU A 205 -6.38 -22.45 -9.79
N ARG A 206 -6.16 -21.12 -9.78
CA ARG A 206 -5.24 -20.42 -10.68
C ARG A 206 -3.89 -20.09 -10.04
N CYS A 207 -3.56 -20.70 -8.91
CA CYS A 207 -2.28 -20.45 -8.26
C CYS A 207 -1.14 -21.12 -9.05
N GLY A 208 -0.46 -20.35 -9.89
CA GLY A 208 0.64 -20.86 -10.71
C GLY A 208 1.77 -21.51 -9.90
N PHE A 209 2.03 -21.05 -8.68
CA PHE A 209 3.02 -21.68 -7.79
C PHE A 209 2.59 -23.06 -7.30
N CYS A 210 1.34 -23.21 -6.86
CA CYS A 210 0.84 -24.52 -6.43
C CYS A 210 0.80 -25.50 -7.60
N GLN A 211 0.32 -25.06 -8.77
CA GLN A 211 0.32 -25.86 -9.99
C GLN A 211 1.74 -26.33 -10.37
N TRP A 212 2.73 -25.44 -10.30
CA TRP A 212 4.13 -25.80 -10.58
C TRP A 212 4.74 -26.76 -9.54
N LYS A 213 4.34 -26.67 -8.26
CA LYS A 213 4.87 -27.52 -7.19
C LYS A 213 4.24 -28.92 -7.18
N GLU A 214 2.98 -29.02 -7.59
CA GLU A 214 2.17 -30.24 -7.53
C GLU A 214 2.16 -31.03 -8.85
N GLY A 215 2.46 -30.38 -9.98
CA GLY A 215 2.65 -31.01 -11.29
C GLY A 215 4.09 -31.48 -11.52
#